data_AF-A0A538U315-F1
#
_entry.id   AF-A0A538U315-F1
#
_cell.length_a   1.000
_cell.length_b   1.000
_cell.length_c   1.000
_cell.angle_alpha   90.00
_cell.angle_beta   90.00
_cell.angle_gamma   90.00
#
_symmetry.space_group_name_H-M   'P 1'
#
loop_
_entity.id
_entity.type
_entity.pdbx_description
1 polymer ?
#
loop_
_entity_poly.entity_id
_entity_poly.type
_entity_poly.pdbx_seq_one_letter_code
_entity_poly.pdbx_strand_id
1 'polypeptide(L)'
;MRWKVLYQFSRPLSLRTIVDLEQVRPNPALVDLERQKRLGLDLLLTYVVNPGTAFYLGYVDRFENLAIDPTTTPMLRRTDGSTLSTGRQLFVKASYLIRR
;
A
#
# COMPACT_ATOMS: atom_id res chain seq x y z
N MET A 1 -8.11 -8.79 -5.96
CA MET A 1 -8.51 -9.51 -4.73
C MET A 1 -7.99 -8.70 -3.56
N ARG A 2 -8.86 -8.31 -2.63
CA ARG A 2 -8.50 -7.43 -1.53
C ARG A 2 -8.69 -8.15 -0.20
N TRP A 3 -7.66 -8.13 0.62
CA TRP A 3 -7.66 -8.67 1.97
C TRP A 3 -7.64 -7.51 2.94
N LYS A 4 -8.49 -7.57 3.97
CA LYS A 4 -8.56 -6.55 5.02
C LYS A 4 -8.61 -7.27 6.37
N VAL A 5 -7.67 -6.93 7.23
CA VAL A 5 -7.55 -7.45 8.59
C VAL A 5 -7.59 -6.28 9.56
N LEU A 6 -8.42 -6.39 10.59
CA LEU A 6 -8.35 -5.54 11.77
C LEU A 6 -8.03 -6.44 12.95
N TYR A 7 -6.96 -6.11 13.65
CA TYR A 7 -6.53 -6.80 14.84
C TYR A 7 -6.47 -5.82 16.01
N GLN A 8 -7.23 -6.10 17.06
CA GLN A 8 -7.23 -5.29 18.28
C GLN A 8 -6.41 -6.01 19.34
N PHE A 9 -5.16 -5.58 19.53
CA PHE A 9 -4.27 -6.15 20.55
C PHE A 9 -4.80 -5.87 21.96
N SER A 10 -5.30 -4.66 22.18
CA SER A 10 -5.82 -4.24 23.48
C SER A 10 -6.82 -3.08 23.31
N ARG A 11 -7.46 -2.65 24.40
CA ARG A 11 -8.34 -1.45 24.37
C ARG A 11 -7.65 -0.23 23.74
N PRO A 12 -6.40 0.13 24.09
CA PRO A 12 -5.74 1.28 23.49
C PRO A 12 -5.07 0.99 22.13
N LEU A 13 -4.73 -0.27 21.80
CA LEU A 13 -3.90 -0.57 20.63
C LEU A 13 -4.64 -1.41 19.58
N SER A 14 -4.73 -0.88 18.37
CA SER A 14 -5.35 -1.55 17.21
C SER A 14 -4.45 -1.45 15.98
N LEU A 15 -4.43 -2.50 15.18
CA LEU A 15 -3.74 -2.55 13.90
C LEU A 15 -4.75 -2.90 12.79
N ARG A 16 -4.70 -2.13 11.72
CA ARG A 16 -5.42 -2.42 10.49
C ARG A 16 -4.42 -2.67 9.37
N THR A 17 -4.65 -3.73 8.63
CA THR A 17 -3.83 -4.11 7.47
C THR A 17 -4.75 -4.35 6.28
N ILE A 18 -4.39 -3.79 5.14
CA ILE A 18 -5.08 -4.00 3.87
C ILE A 18 -4.02 -4.41 2.85
N VAL A 19 -4.27 -5.53 2.18
CA VAL A 19 -3.45 -5.99 1.07
C VAL A 19 -4.34 -6.07 -0.14
N ASP A 20 -3.99 -5.34 -1.20
CA ASP A 20 -4.73 -5.35 -2.45
C ASP A 20 -3.88 -5.98 -3.56
N LEU A 21 -4.41 -7.02 -4.18
CA LEU A 21 -3.81 -7.71 -5.32
C LEU A 21 -4.65 -7.40 -6.56
N GLU A 22 -4.22 -6.43 -7.34
CA GLU A 22 -4.82 -6.11 -8.62
C GLU A 22 -4.08 -6.90 -9.71
N GLN A 23 -4.78 -7.82 -10.38
CA GLN A 23 -4.28 -8.51 -11.57
C GLN A 23 -5.14 -8.09 -12.76
N VAL A 24 -4.58 -7.29 -13.66
CA VAL A 24 -5.20 -7.03 -14.95
C VAL A 24 -4.88 -8.23 -15.83
N ARG A 25 -5.91 -9.00 -16.19
CA ARG A 25 -5.84 -10.03 -17.23
C ARG A 25 -6.25 -9.38 -18.55
N PRO A 26 -5.33 -9.14 -19.48
CA PRO A 26 -5.67 -8.62 -20.81
C PRO A 26 -6.32 -9.73 -21.65
N ASN A 27 -7.34 -9.36 -22.43
CA ASN A 27 -8.00 -10.24 -23.39
C ASN A 27 -7.19 -10.24 -24.70
N PRO A 28 -6.59 -11.37 -25.11
CA PRO A 28 -5.66 -11.43 -26.25
C PRO A 28 -6.31 -11.23 -27.63
N ALA A 29 -7.63 -11.01 -27.70
CA ALA A 29 -8.34 -10.84 -28.97
C ALA A 29 -8.18 -9.45 -29.62
N LEU A 30 -7.76 -8.40 -28.89
CA LEU A 30 -7.68 -7.05 -29.45
C LEU A 30 -6.39 -6.28 -29.16
N VAL A 31 -5.63 -6.57 -28.09
CA VAL A 31 -4.39 -5.84 -27.78
C VAL A 31 -3.42 -6.75 -27.00
N ASP A 32 -2.18 -6.85 -27.47
CA ASP A 32 -1.04 -7.45 -26.76
C ASP A 32 -0.59 -6.50 -25.64
N LEU A 33 -1.24 -6.58 -24.47
CA LEU A 33 -0.92 -5.72 -23.34
C LEU A 33 -0.39 -6.58 -22.19
N GLU A 34 0.92 -6.60 -21.96
CA GLU A 34 1.58 -7.43 -20.94
C GLU A 34 0.93 -7.37 -19.54
N ARG A 35 0.74 -8.55 -18.92
CA ARG A 35 0.13 -8.84 -17.60
C ARG A 35 0.53 -7.83 -16.49
N GLN A 36 -0.36 -6.90 -16.13
CA GLN A 36 -0.14 -5.98 -15.01
C GLN A 36 -0.53 -6.64 -13.69
N LYS A 37 0.45 -6.89 -12.82
CA LYS A 37 0.27 -7.34 -11.44
C LYS A 37 0.67 -6.18 -10.51
N ARG A 38 -0.27 -5.68 -9.73
CA ARG A 38 -0.08 -4.58 -8.78
C ARG A 38 -0.41 -5.06 -7.37
N LEU A 39 0.49 -4.78 -6.45
CA LEU A 39 0.36 -5.13 -5.03
C LEU A 39 0.35 -3.85 -4.21
N GLY A 40 -0.78 -3.55 -3.58
CA GLY A 40 -0.91 -2.48 -2.59
C GLY A 40 -0.83 -3.04 -1.18
N LEU A 41 -0.04 -2.41 -0.31
CA LEU A 41 0.02 -2.69 1.12
C LEU A 41 -0.33 -1.41 1.88
N ASP A 42 -1.29 -1.48 2.78
CA ASP A 42 -1.67 -0.39 3.69
C ASP A 42 -1.70 -0.94 5.12
N LEU A 43 -0.92 -0.32 5.98
CA LEU A 43 -0.81 -0.61 7.41
C LEU A 43 -1.18 0.65 8.18
N LEU A 44 -2.05 0.51 9.17
CA LEU A 44 -2.43 1.59 10.08
C LEU A 44 -2.46 1.06 11.50
N LEU A 45 -1.49 1.50 12.30
CA LEU A 45 -1.45 1.31 13.73
C LEU A 45 -2.13 2.49 14.41
N THR A 46 -3.05 2.21 15.32
CA THR A 46 -3.79 3.17 16.12
C THR A 46 -3.51 2.91 17.59
N TYR A 47 -3.07 3.96 18.30
CA TYR A 47 -2.79 3.93 19.73
C TYR A 47 -3.57 5.04 20.44
N VAL A 48 -4.61 4.66 21.16
CA VAL A 48 -5.48 5.55 21.94
C VAL A 48 -4.98 5.54 23.38
N VAL A 49 -4.31 6.61 23.80
CA VAL A 49 -3.76 6.73 25.17
C VAL A 49 -4.89 6.95 26.18
N ASN A 50 -5.80 7.85 25.84
CA ASN A 50 -6.97 8.19 26.64
C ASN A 50 -8.09 8.68 25.70
N PRO A 51 -9.34 8.81 26.17
CA PRO A 51 -10.46 9.24 25.32
C PRO A 51 -10.29 10.61 24.63
N GLY A 52 -9.25 11.37 25.00
CA GLY A 52 -8.89 12.63 24.38
C GLY A 52 -7.59 12.61 23.57
N THR A 53 -6.81 11.54 23.55
CA THR A 53 -5.48 11.49 22.92
C THR A 53 -5.33 10.22 22.11
N ALA A 54 -5.11 10.37 20.81
CA ALA A 54 -4.88 9.27 19.89
C ALA A 54 -3.68 9.54 19.00
N PHE A 55 -2.89 8.50 18.76
CA PHE A 55 -1.78 8.48 17.83
C PHE A 55 -2.07 7.46 16.73
N TYR A 56 -1.72 7.83 15.51
CA TYR A 56 -1.87 6.99 14.33
C TYR A 56 -0.53 6.95 13.61
N LEU A 57 -0.05 5.75 13.33
CA LEU A 57 1.12 5.50 12.51
C LEU A 57 0.68 4.68 11.32
N GLY A 58 0.86 5.22 10.12
CA GLY A 58 0.49 4.55 8.90
C GLY A 58 1.65 4.37 7.94
N TYR A 59 1.55 3.32 7.15
CA TYR A 59 2.50 2.97 6.13
C TYR A 59 1.74 2.43 4.92
N VAL A 60 1.95 3.06 3.78
CA VAL A 60 1.36 2.63 2.51
C VAL A 60 2.52 2.36 1.56
N ASP A 61 2.45 1.23 0.87
CA ASP A 61 3.36 0.92 -0.21
C ASP A 61 2.58 0.40 -1.42
N ARG A 62 3.11 0.69 -2.60
CA ARG A 62 2.58 0.21 -3.87
C ARG A 62 3.73 -0.35 -4.67
N PHE A 63 3.67 -1.65 -4.89
CA PHE A 63 4.57 -2.37 -5.77
C PHE A 63 3.91 -2.50 -7.12
N GLU A 64 4.60 -1.99 -8.14
CA GLU A 64 4.20 -2.10 -9.52
C GLU A 64 5.28 -2.88 -10.27
N ASN A 65 4.84 -3.73 -11.19
CA ASN A 65 5.73 -4.51 -12.04
C ASN A 65 6.27 -3.59 -13.15
N LEU A 66 7.03 -2.55 -12.80
CA LEU A 66 7.75 -1.67 -13.72
C LEU A 66 9.23 -1.99 -13.57
N ALA A 67 9.96 -2.03 -14.69
CA ALA A 67 11.42 -2.05 -14.65
C ALA A 67 11.95 -0.94 -15.54
N ILE A 68 13.19 -0.53 -15.28
CA ILE A 68 13.89 0.46 -16.07
C ILE A 68 14.97 -0.31 -16.81
N ASP A 69 14.90 -0.34 -18.14
CA ASP A 69 15.90 -1.01 -18.97
C ASP A 69 17.08 -0.07 -19.21
N PRO A 70 18.30 -0.40 -18.77
CA PRO A 70 19.44 0.50 -18.87
C PRO A 70 20.15 0.46 -20.24
N THR A 71 19.67 -0.34 -21.21
CA THR A 71 20.50 -0.66 -22.40
C THR A 71 20.19 0.09 -23.70
N THR A 72 19.09 0.83 -23.82
CA THR A 72 18.84 1.64 -25.03
C THR A 72 17.75 2.65 -24.77
N THR A 73 18.13 3.91 -24.55
CA THR A 73 17.19 5.06 -24.42
C THR A 73 16.32 4.95 -23.15
N PRO A 74 15.98 6.05 -22.43
CA PRO A 74 15.12 5.94 -21.25
C PRO A 74 13.68 5.62 -21.68
N MET A 75 13.42 4.37 -22.04
CA MET A 75 12.11 3.78 -22.24
C MET A 75 11.83 2.86 -21.06
N LEU A 76 10.68 3.07 -20.42
CA LEU A 76 10.16 2.25 -19.33
C LEU A 76 9.82 0.85 -19.87
N ARG A 77 10.77 -0.09 -19.85
CA ARG A 77 10.51 -1.48 -20.26
C ARG A 77 10.12 -2.33 -19.06
N ARG A 78 8.92 -2.91 -19.12
CA ARG A 78 8.27 -3.65 -18.03
C ARG A 78 8.87 -5.07 -17.91
N THR A 79 9.61 -5.38 -16.84
CA THR A 79 10.22 -6.70 -16.60
C THR A 79 9.34 -7.58 -15.71
N ASP A 80 9.47 -8.90 -15.83
CA ASP A 80 8.72 -9.96 -15.12
C ASP A 80 8.86 -9.97 -13.57
N GLY A 81 9.69 -9.08 -13.01
CA GLY A 81 9.98 -8.99 -11.58
C GLY A 81 9.27 -7.83 -10.90
N SER A 82 8.44 -8.12 -9.89
CA SER A 82 7.67 -7.15 -9.11
C SER A 82 8.58 -6.44 -8.09
N THR A 83 9.58 -5.70 -8.56
CA THR A 83 10.66 -5.20 -7.70
C THR A 83 10.72 -3.68 -7.52
N LEU A 84 9.92 -2.89 -8.24
CA LEU A 84 9.87 -1.44 -8.03
C LEU A 84 8.71 -1.02 -7.11
N SER A 85 9.08 -0.48 -5.95
CA SER A 85 8.20 0.23 -5.02
C SER A 85 8.00 1.65 -5.55
N THR A 86 6.88 1.90 -6.22
CA THR A 86 6.59 3.18 -6.92
C THR A 86 6.00 4.25 -6.00
N GLY A 87 5.53 3.90 -4.79
CA GLY A 87 4.72 4.83 -3.99
C GLY A 87 4.71 4.56 -2.49
N ARG A 88 5.90 4.36 -1.90
CA ARG A 88 6.04 4.21 -0.45
C ARG A 88 5.81 5.52 0.27
N GLN A 89 4.87 5.53 1.21
CA GLN A 89 4.57 6.67 2.08
C GLN A 89 4.44 6.21 3.53
N LEU A 90 5.19 6.85 4.43
CA LEU A 90 5.04 6.71 5.86
C LEU A 90 4.41 7.99 6.41
N PHE A 91 3.40 7.85 7.27
CA PHE A 91 2.71 9.00 7.86
C PHE A 91 2.45 8.78 9.35
N VAL A 92 2.50 9.87 10.11
CA VAL A 92 2.17 9.91 11.53
C VAL A 92 1.12 10.99 11.74
N LYS A 93 0.12 10.70 12.57
CA LYS A 93 -0.88 11.67 13.01
C LYS A 93 -1.05 11.58 14.51
N ALA A 94 -1.14 12.72 15.16
CA ALA A 94 -1.53 12.83 16.56
C ALA A 94 -2.82 13.66 16.64
N SER A 95 -3.71 13.28 17.54
CA SER A 95 -4.97 13.98 17.79
C SER A 95 -5.14 14.13 19.29
N TYR A 96 -5.39 15.37 19.72
CA TYR A 96 -5.59 15.72 21.13
C TYR A 96 -6.86 16.57 21.26
N LEU A 97 -7.70 16.20 22.22
CA LEU A 97 -8.94 16.89 22.55
C LEU A 97 -8.70 17.80 23.75
N ILE A 98 -8.83 19.10 23.54
CA ILE A 98 -8.80 20.09 24.60
C ILE A 98 -10.23 20.33 25.05
N ARG A 99 -10.53 20.05 26.32
CA ARG A 99 -11.78 20.47 26.97
C ARG A 99 -11.45 21.69 27.83
N ARG A 100 -12.19 22.78 27.62
CA ARG A 100 -12.21 23.97 28.49
C ARG A 100 -13.44 23.93 29.37
#